data_AF-A0A7Y5XX97-F1
#
_entry.id   AF-A0A7Y5XX97-F1
#
_cell.length_a   1.000
_cell.length_b   1.000
_cell.length_c   1.000
_cell.angle_alpha   90.00
_cell.angle_beta   90.00
_cell.angle_gamma   90.00
#
_symmetry.space_group_name_H-M   'P 1'
#
loop_
_entity.id
_entity.type
_entity.pdbx_description
1 polymer ?
#
loop_
_entity_poly.entity_id
_entity_poly.type
_entity_poly.pdbx_seq_one_letter_code
_entity_poly.pdbx_strand_id
1 'polypeptide(L)' 'MRIELRSARSRHCVVSWRRTQLLVRGFPLPLATTLAHDPRYDLHALIELVERGCPPDVAVRILA' A
#
# COMPACT_ATOMS: atom_id res chain seq x y z
N MET A 1 4.38 -7.55 -30.84
CA MET A 1 3.60 -7.13 -29.66
C MET A 1 4.12 -7.85 -28.42
N ARG A 2 4.93 -7.20 -27.56
CA ARG A 2 5.62 -7.85 -26.42
C ARG A 2 5.86 -6.93 -25.21
N ILE A 3 4.93 -6.00 -24.93
CA ILE A 3 5.06 -5.01 -23.84
C ILE A 3 4.19 -5.36 -22.61
N GLU A 4 3.09 -6.10 -22.78
CA GLU A 4 2.11 -6.31 -21.70
C GLU A 4 2.62 -7.17 -20.52
N LEU A 5 3.43 -8.19 -20.78
CA LEU A 5 3.93 -9.11 -19.74
C LEU A 5 4.87 -8.43 -18.74
N ARG A 6 5.60 -7.39 -19.17
CA ARG A 6 6.52 -6.66 -18.28
C ARG A 6 5.74 -5.73 -17.35
N SER A 7 4.68 -5.09 -17.84
CA SER A 7 3.83 -4.20 -17.04
C SER A 7 3.04 -4.96 -15.96
N ALA A 8 2.44 -6.11 -16.29
CA ALA A 8 1.73 -6.92 -15.30
C ALA A 8 2.66 -7.48 -14.20
N ARG A 9 3.86 -7.96 -14.59
CA ARG A 9 4.87 -8.44 -13.63
C ARG A 9 5.41 -7.31 -12.77
N SER A 10 5.63 -6.12 -13.34
CA SER A 10 5.98 -4.91 -12.59
C SER A 10 4.88 -4.51 -11.62
N ARG A 11 3.61 -4.55 -12.03
CA ARG A 11 2.47 -4.24 -11.15
C ARG A 11 2.35 -5.23 -9.98
N HIS A 12 2.47 -6.54 -10.23
CA HIS A 12 2.47 -7.54 -9.17
C HIS A 12 3.66 -7.37 -8.21
N CYS A 13 4.85 -7.04 -8.72
CA CYS A 13 6.02 -6.76 -7.90
C CYS A 13 5.80 -5.51 -7.03
N VAL A 14 5.20 -4.45 -7.59
CA VAL A 14 4.86 -3.21 -6.87
C VAL A 14 3.83 -3.46 -5.78
N VAL A 15 2.76 -4.23 -6.04
CA VAL A 15 1.75 -4.58 -5.02
C VAL A 15 2.38 -5.39 -3.89
N SER A 16 3.21 -6.40 -4.21
CA SER A 16 3.91 -7.18 -3.19
C SER A 16 4.84 -6.31 -2.35
N TRP A 17 5.59 -5.39 -2.98
CA TRP A 17 6.46 -4.45 -2.29
C TRP A 17 5.67 -3.50 -1.39
N ARG A 18 4.57 -2.91 -1.89
CA ARG A 18 3.67 -2.03 -1.12
C ARG A 18 3.15 -2.73 0.14
N ARG A 19 2.71 -3.97 0.01
CA ARG A 19 2.22 -4.77 1.15
C ARG A 19 3.31 -4.96 2.20
N THR A 20 4.52 -5.35 1.78
CA THR A 20 5.65 -5.53 2.70
C THR A 20 6.01 -4.23 3.43
N GLN A 21 6.01 -3.09 2.72
CA GLN A 21 6.28 -1.79 3.35
C GLN A 21 5.26 -1.46 4.44
N LEU A 22 3.96 -1.64 4.16
CA LEU A 22 2.90 -1.41 5.16
C LEU A 22 3.05 -2.34 6.37
N LEU A 23 3.33 -3.63 6.15
CA LEU A 23 3.54 -4.60 7.24
C LEU A 23 4.71 -4.20 8.15
N VAL A 24 5.84 -3.79 7.57
CA VAL A 24 7.04 -3.35 8.33
C VAL A 24 6.75 -2.10 9.16
N ARG A 25 5.79 -1.27 8.74
CA ARG A 25 5.36 -0.07 9.47
C ARG A 25 4.25 -0.32 10.48
N GLY A 26 3.86 -1.58 10.70
CA GLY A 26 2.87 -1.97 11.71
C GLY A 26 1.42 -1.97 11.23
N PHE A 27 1.18 -1.89 9.91
CA PHE A 27 -0.18 -2.06 9.39
C PHE A 27 -0.63 -3.52 9.54
N PRO A 28 -1.89 -3.76 9.93
CA PRO A 28 -2.42 -5.11 10.00
C PRO A 28 -2.52 -5.72 8.59
N LEU A 29 -2.21 -7.01 8.47
CA LEU A 29 -2.15 -7.74 7.19
C LEU A 29 -3.40 -7.59 6.30
N PRO A 30 -4.64 -7.63 6.82
CA PRO A 30 -5.83 -7.41 6.00
C PRO A 30 -5.84 -6.02 5.36
N LEU A 31 -5.50 -4.99 6.14
CA LEU A 31 -5.48 -3.60 5.68
C LEU A 31 -4.33 -3.37 4.70
N ALA A 32 -3.13 -3.88 5.00
CA ALA A 32 -1.96 -3.79 4.14
C ALA A 32 -2.18 -4.44 2.77
N THR A 33 -2.95 -5.53 2.73
CA THR A 33 -3.29 -6.20 1.47
C THR A 33 -4.25 -5.34 0.64
N THR A 34 -5.34 -4.84 1.24
CA THR A 34 -6.31 -3.99 0.55
C THR A 34 -5.65 -2.73 -0.02
N LEU A 35 -4.85 -2.03 0.78
CA LEU A 35 -4.16 -0.80 0.40
C LEU A 35 -3.08 -1.03 -0.66
N ALA A 36 -2.39 -2.18 -0.62
CA ALA A 36 -1.40 -2.50 -1.64
C ALA A 36 -2.01 -2.72 -3.02
N HIS A 37 -3.24 -3.24 -3.09
CA HIS A 37 -3.96 -3.49 -4.34
C HIS A 37 -4.66 -2.25 -4.90
N ASP A 38 -5.00 -1.27 -4.07
CA ASP A 38 -5.68 -0.05 -4.51
C ASP A 38 -4.67 1.08 -4.80
N PRO A 39 -4.48 1.47 -6.07
CA PRO A 39 -3.54 2.52 -6.44
C PRO A 39 -4.01 3.94 -6.08
N ARG A 40 -5.26 4.12 -5.64
CA ARG A 40 -5.80 5.44 -5.25
C ARG A 40 -5.24 5.93 -3.94
N TYR A 41 -4.84 5.02 -3.05
CA TYR A 41 -4.24 5.39 -1.78
C TYR A 41 -2.77 5.72 -1.96
N ASP A 42 -2.37 6.89 -1.47
CA ASP A 42 -0.97 7.25 -1.36
C ASP A 42 -0.35 6.52 -0.17
N LEU A 43 0.51 5.53 -0.50
CA LEU A 43 1.24 4.75 0.48
C LEU A 43 2.12 5.64 1.36
N HIS A 44 2.70 6.69 0.79
CA HIS A 44 3.58 7.60 1.50
C HIS A 44 2.80 8.41 2.53
N ALA A 45 1.64 8.93 2.15
CA ALA A 45 0.75 9.65 3.08
C ALA A 45 0.24 8.75 4.21
N LEU A 46 -0.10 7.49 3.91
CA LEU A 46 -0.50 6.50 4.92
C LEU A 46 0.63 6.22 5.92
N ILE A 47 1.85 6.03 5.42
CA ILE A 47 3.03 5.79 6.27
C ILE A 47 3.33 7.02 7.14
N GLU A 48 3.28 8.23 6.57
CA GLU A 48 3.50 9.47 7.31
C GLU A 48 2.50 9.63 8.45
N LEU A 49 1.22 9.34 8.21
CA LEU A 49 0.19 9.39 9.25
C LEU A 49 0.50 8.42 10.40
N VAL A 50 0.90 7.18 10.08
CA VAL A 50 1.25 6.17 11.10
C VAL A 50 2.53 6.52 11.83
N GLU A 51 3.55 7.05 11.15
CA GLU A 51 4.78 7.55 11.78
C GLU A 51 4.52 8.74 12.71
N ARG A 52 3.46 9.52 12.45
CA ARG A 52 2.97 10.60 13.34
C ARG A 52 2.12 10.09 14.51
N GLY A 53 1.91 8.77 14.63
CA GLY A 53 1.14 8.15 15.70
C GLY A 53 -0.35 7.98 15.39
N CYS A 54 -0.79 8.25 14.16
CA CYS A 54 -2.17 7.98 13.76
C CYS A 54 -2.37 6.47 13.58
N PRO A 55 -3.42 5.86 14.15
CA PRO A 55 -3.67 4.45 13.94
C PRO A 55 -4.07 4.17 12.47
N PRO A 56 -3.69 3.00 11.91
CA PRO A 56 -3.87 2.69 10.48
C PRO A 56 -5.32 2.78 9.99
N ASP A 57 -6.28 2.38 10.82
CA ASP A 57 -7.71 2.44 10.50
C ASP A 57 -8.21 3.89 10.36
N VAL A 58 -7.69 4.82 11.16
CA VAL A 58 -8.01 6.25 11.05
C VAL A 58 -7.30 6.87 9.85
N ALA A 59 -6.03 6.51 9.60
CA ALA A 59 -5.27 6.99 8.45
C ALA A 59 -5.98 6.68 7.12
N VAL A 60 -6.56 5.48 6.99
CA VAL A 60 -7.35 5.10 5.82
C VAL A 60 -8.62 5.95 5.70
N ARG A 61 -9.30 6.25 6.80
CA ARG A 61 -10.51 7.10 6.79
C ARG A 61 -10.23 8.57 6.45
N ILE A 62 -9.01 9.06 6.70
CA ILE A 62 -8.60 10.43 6.34
C ILE A 62 -8.31 10.54 4.84
N LEU A 63 -7.83 9.45 4.22
CA LEU A 63 -7.42 9.41 2.81
C LEU A 63 -8.46 8.80 1.86
N ALA A 64 -9.53 8.20 2.39
CA ALA A 64 -10.68 7.66 1.63
C ALA A 64 -11.70 8.75 1.27
#